data_AF-A0A4Q0VNN0-F1
#
_entry.id   AF-A0A4Q0VNN0-F1
#
_cell.length_a   1.000
_cell.length_b   1.000
_cell.length_c   1.000
_cell.angle_alpha   90.00
_cell.angle_beta   90.00
_cell.angle_gamma   90.00
#
_symmetry.space_group_name_H-M   'P 1'
#
loop_
_entity.id
_entity.type
_entity.pdbx_description
1 polymer ?
#
loop_
_entity_poly.entity_id
_entity_poly.type
_entity_poly.pdbx_seq_one_letter_code
_entity_poly.pdbx_strand_id
1 'polypeptide(L)'
;MISVITCTMRNTNMQNVFENYLSQMYKEKELIIVLNQDDMNIWEWKRKANKFPNVSVYQLPNWITLGECMNFAVKKAKFDYIAKFDDDDYYAPYYLTEAMEVFVKTDADIVGKRTVFVYMENTQSLMLRAKPHMENVRDATLVFKKKAWQVVPFRHLNKKSFWKFQNKARKKGFKFGITSRYNYTYIRRSPNEHTFNINDEDFLKKCTFLKKTQDYKKHVRNDPGPEES
;
A
#
# COMPACT_ATOMS: atom_id res chain seq x y z
N MET A 1 -6.56 -12.68 -9.72
CA MET A 1 -7.28 -11.39 -9.73
C MET A 1 -7.12 -10.71 -8.39
N ILE A 2 -7.00 -9.39 -8.32
CA ILE A 2 -6.70 -8.64 -7.09
C ILE A 2 -7.41 -7.29 -7.04
N SER A 3 -7.99 -6.94 -5.90
CA SER A 3 -8.59 -5.62 -5.67
C SER A 3 -7.60 -4.73 -4.93
N VAL A 4 -7.22 -3.63 -5.56
CA VAL A 4 -6.43 -2.57 -4.91
C VAL A 4 -7.39 -1.65 -4.17
N ILE A 5 -7.14 -1.43 -2.88
CA ILE A 5 -7.91 -0.51 -2.05
C ILE A 5 -7.02 0.66 -1.61
N THR A 6 -7.55 1.87 -1.76
CA THR A 6 -6.89 3.10 -1.33
C THR A 6 -7.89 3.99 -0.60
N CYS A 7 -7.48 4.52 0.54
CA CYS A 7 -8.22 5.57 1.22
C CYS A 7 -7.39 6.85 1.14
N THR A 8 -8.04 7.98 0.87
CA THR A 8 -7.37 9.28 0.86
C THR A 8 -8.25 10.33 1.52
N MET A 9 -7.61 11.33 2.09
CA MET A 9 -8.23 12.57 2.58
C MET A 9 -7.63 13.81 1.90
N ARG A 10 -6.91 13.61 0.77
CA ARG A 10 -6.08 14.64 0.11
C ARG A 10 -6.33 14.64 -1.40
N ASN A 11 -6.93 15.71 -1.92
CA ASN A 11 -7.12 15.86 -3.38
C ASN A 11 -5.78 15.91 -4.14
N THR A 12 -4.73 16.46 -3.52
CA THR A 12 -3.39 16.55 -4.10
C THR A 12 -2.79 15.18 -4.47
N ASN A 13 -3.22 14.10 -3.81
CA ASN A 13 -2.73 12.75 -4.06
C ASN A 13 -3.45 12.02 -5.20
N MET A 14 -4.48 12.62 -5.81
CA MET A 14 -5.24 11.98 -6.88
C MET A 14 -4.34 11.45 -8.00
N GLN A 15 -3.34 12.23 -8.45
CA GLN A 15 -2.46 11.76 -9.52
C GLN A 15 -1.67 10.52 -9.10
N ASN A 16 -1.09 10.53 -7.89
CA ASN A 16 -0.29 9.42 -7.37
C ASN A 16 -1.12 8.11 -7.23
N VAL A 17 -2.36 8.20 -6.74
CA VAL A 17 -3.26 7.04 -6.61
C VAL A 17 -3.49 6.36 -7.96
N PHE A 18 -3.83 7.14 -8.99
CA PHE A 18 -4.07 6.60 -10.33
C PHE A 18 -2.78 6.08 -10.98
N GLU A 19 -1.66 6.80 -10.88
CA GLU A 19 -0.38 6.36 -11.44
C GLU A 19 0.12 5.04 -10.83
N ASN A 20 0.03 4.90 -9.50
CA ASN A 20 0.42 3.66 -8.83
C ASN A 20 -0.41 2.47 -9.30
N TYR A 21 -1.73 2.64 -9.50
CA TYR A 21 -2.60 1.58 -9.99
C TYR A 21 -2.36 1.26 -11.46
N LEU A 22 -2.35 2.27 -12.33
CA LEU A 22 -2.25 2.10 -13.78
C LEU A 22 -0.91 1.50 -14.20
N SER A 23 0.17 1.84 -13.49
CA SER A 23 1.51 1.31 -13.78
C SER A 23 1.71 -0.16 -13.43
N GLN A 24 0.81 -0.80 -12.66
CA GLN A 24 0.99 -2.22 -12.28
C GLN A 24 0.89 -3.15 -13.50
N MET A 25 1.85 -4.06 -13.65
CA MET A 25 1.90 -5.05 -14.74
C MET A 25 0.91 -6.22 -14.54
N TYR A 26 0.43 -6.44 -13.31
CA TYR A 26 -0.58 -7.46 -13.05
C TYR A 26 -1.93 -7.03 -13.69
N LYS A 27 -2.38 -7.77 -14.71
CA LYS A 27 -3.52 -7.37 -15.58
C LYS A 27 -4.87 -7.45 -14.88
N GLU A 28 -5.14 -8.55 -14.20
CA GLU A 28 -6.44 -8.84 -13.59
C GLU A 28 -6.61 -8.14 -12.24
N LYS A 29 -6.89 -6.84 -12.30
CA LYS A 29 -7.01 -5.96 -11.13
C LYS A 29 -8.19 -5.00 -11.22
N GLU A 30 -8.66 -4.56 -10.06
CA GLU A 30 -9.56 -3.41 -9.91
C GLU A 30 -9.01 -2.43 -8.88
N LEU A 31 -9.48 -1.18 -8.90
CA LEU A 31 -9.16 -0.14 -7.92
C LEU A 31 -10.43 0.35 -7.23
N ILE A 32 -10.41 0.37 -5.90
CA ILE A 32 -11.46 0.93 -5.06
C ILE A 32 -10.87 2.08 -4.26
N ILE A 33 -11.34 3.28 -4.54
CA ILE A 33 -10.93 4.52 -3.88
C ILE A 33 -12.00 4.92 -2.88
N VAL A 34 -11.60 5.18 -1.64
CA VAL A 34 -12.45 5.75 -0.59
C VAL A 34 -11.92 7.15 -0.23
N LEU A 35 -12.72 8.17 -0.51
CA LEU A 35 -12.48 9.53 -0.04
C LEU A 35 -13.01 9.62 1.39
N ASN A 36 -12.17 10.02 2.34
CA ASN A 36 -12.51 10.10 3.76
C ASN A 36 -12.36 11.54 4.26
N GLN A 37 -13.01 12.46 3.54
CA GLN A 37 -13.09 13.85 3.92
C GLN A 37 -14.34 14.47 3.26
N ASP A 38 -15.08 15.27 4.03
CA ASP A 38 -16.41 15.76 3.63
C ASP A 38 -16.32 16.80 2.50
N ASP A 39 -15.28 17.63 2.50
CA ASP A 39 -15.07 18.71 1.52
C ASP A 39 -14.43 18.24 0.19
N MET A 40 -14.09 16.96 0.06
CA MET A 40 -13.55 16.43 -1.19
C MET A 40 -14.65 16.32 -2.26
N ASN A 41 -14.33 16.73 -3.48
CA ASN A 41 -15.25 16.64 -4.61
C ASN A 41 -15.25 15.24 -5.24
N ILE A 42 -16.17 14.38 -4.83
CA ILE A 42 -16.31 13.02 -5.40
C ILE A 42 -16.52 13.02 -6.91
N TRP A 43 -17.17 14.03 -7.49
CA TRP A 43 -17.42 14.08 -8.93
C TRP A 43 -16.15 14.25 -9.74
N GLU A 44 -15.17 14.97 -9.20
CA GLU A 44 -13.86 15.12 -9.82
C GLU A 44 -13.14 13.75 -9.91
N TRP A 45 -13.14 13.00 -8.80
CA TRP A 45 -12.56 11.67 -8.73
C TRP A 45 -13.30 10.67 -9.61
N LYS A 46 -14.64 10.69 -9.63
CA LYS A 46 -15.46 9.84 -10.51
C LYS A 46 -15.23 10.15 -11.99
N ARG A 47 -15.12 11.43 -12.35
CA ARG A 47 -14.80 11.84 -13.74
C ARG A 47 -13.44 11.29 -14.19
N LYS A 48 -12.44 11.27 -13.31
CA LYS A 48 -11.15 10.64 -13.60
C LYS A 48 -11.25 9.12 -13.66
N ALA A 49 -11.95 8.50 -12.72
CA ALA A 49 -12.17 7.05 -12.67
C ALA A 49 -12.86 6.51 -13.94
N ASN A 50 -13.85 7.23 -14.48
CA ASN A 50 -14.56 6.85 -15.70
C ASN A 50 -13.68 6.74 -16.95
N LYS A 51 -12.44 7.23 -16.91
CA LYS A 51 -11.46 7.08 -18.00
C LYS A 51 -10.78 5.70 -17.99
N PHE A 52 -11.00 4.90 -16.95
CA PHE A 52 -10.29 3.64 -16.75
C PHE A 52 -11.26 2.51 -16.38
N PRO A 53 -11.06 1.28 -16.89
CA PRO A 53 -11.87 0.15 -16.49
C PRO A 53 -11.57 -0.24 -15.04
N ASN A 54 -12.57 -0.84 -14.39
CA ASN A 54 -12.44 -1.43 -13.06
C ASN A 54 -11.97 -0.45 -11.96
N VAL A 55 -12.35 0.83 -12.05
CA VAL A 55 -12.11 1.82 -10.99
C VAL A 55 -13.44 2.26 -10.37
N SER A 56 -13.57 2.15 -9.05
CA SER A 56 -14.73 2.60 -8.29
C SER A 56 -14.32 3.65 -7.27
N VAL A 57 -15.15 4.69 -7.11
CA VAL A 57 -14.90 5.78 -6.15
C VAL A 57 -16.11 5.92 -5.21
N TYR A 58 -15.82 5.93 -3.92
CA TYR A 58 -16.78 6.14 -2.86
C TYR A 58 -16.29 7.28 -1.96
N GLN A 59 -17.22 7.95 -1.29
CA GLN A 59 -16.91 8.94 -0.25
C GLN A 59 -17.61 8.52 1.02
N LEU A 60 -16.88 8.53 2.13
CA LEU A 60 -17.38 8.30 3.47
C LEU A 60 -17.13 9.55 4.30
N PRO A 61 -18.00 9.82 5.30
CA PRO A 61 -17.80 10.96 6.18
C PRO A 61 -16.45 10.95 6.91
N ASN A 62 -15.91 12.12 7.22
CA ASN A 62 -14.58 12.25 7.85
C ASN A 62 -14.46 11.66 9.26
N TRP A 63 -15.57 11.45 9.97
CA TRP A 63 -15.59 10.81 11.28
C TRP A 63 -15.45 9.28 11.20
N ILE A 64 -15.62 8.71 10.01
CA ILE A 64 -15.38 7.28 9.78
C ILE A 64 -13.87 7.01 9.83
N THR A 65 -13.47 6.02 10.62
CA THR A 65 -12.04 5.74 10.82
C THR A 65 -11.40 5.11 9.58
N LEU A 66 -10.08 5.25 9.43
CA LEU A 66 -9.31 4.59 8.36
C LEU A 66 -9.57 3.08 8.30
N GLY A 67 -9.66 2.40 9.45
CA GLY A 67 -10.00 0.99 9.51
C GLY A 67 -11.40 0.68 8.98
N GLU A 68 -12.38 1.55 9.25
CA GLU A 68 -13.73 1.42 8.69
C GLU A 68 -13.77 1.69 7.19
N CYS A 69 -13.04 2.70 6.70
CA CYS A 69 -12.88 2.96 5.26
C CYS A 69 -12.30 1.76 4.53
N MET A 70 -11.26 1.13 5.10
CA MET A 70 -10.66 -0.07 4.52
C MET A 70 -11.60 -1.26 4.60
N ASN A 71 -12.34 -1.46 5.69
CA ASN A 71 -13.38 -2.49 5.76
C ASN A 71 -14.48 -2.28 4.70
N PHE A 72 -14.91 -1.03 4.49
CA PHE A 72 -15.85 -0.68 3.45
C PHE A 72 -15.31 -1.03 2.06
N ALA A 73 -14.05 -0.68 1.78
CA ALA A 73 -13.41 -1.01 0.51
C ALA A 73 -13.31 -2.53 0.28
N VAL A 74 -12.91 -3.31 1.30
CA VAL A 74 -12.86 -4.78 1.19
C VAL A 74 -14.24 -5.40 0.98
N LYS A 75 -15.31 -4.83 1.55
CA LYS A 75 -16.69 -5.26 1.26
C LYS A 75 -17.08 -5.03 -0.20
N LYS A 76 -16.59 -3.96 -0.82
CA LYS A 76 -16.84 -3.63 -2.24
C LYS A 76 -15.96 -4.42 -3.22
N ALA A 77 -14.82 -4.94 -2.75
CA ALA A 77 -13.90 -5.74 -3.55
C ALA A 77 -14.57 -6.99 -4.12
N LYS A 78 -14.40 -7.22 -5.42
CA LYS A 78 -14.93 -8.38 -6.14
C LYS A 78 -13.99 -9.58 -6.06
N PHE A 79 -12.69 -9.37 -5.88
CA PHE A 79 -11.69 -10.42 -5.95
C PHE A 79 -11.23 -10.93 -4.58
N ASP A 80 -10.66 -12.13 -4.58
CA ASP A 80 -10.23 -12.85 -3.38
C ASP A 80 -8.90 -12.37 -2.79
N TYR A 81 -8.16 -11.54 -3.52
CA TYR A 81 -6.92 -10.93 -3.04
C TYR A 81 -7.14 -9.43 -2.92
N ILE A 82 -6.65 -8.85 -1.83
CA ILE A 82 -6.73 -7.43 -1.55
C ILE A 82 -5.31 -6.88 -1.41
N ALA A 83 -4.98 -5.83 -2.16
CA ALA A 83 -3.77 -5.04 -1.93
C ALA A 83 -4.15 -3.66 -1.39
N LYS A 84 -3.54 -3.26 -0.27
CA LYS A 84 -3.69 -1.89 0.25
C LYS A 84 -2.60 -1.02 -0.34
N PHE A 85 -3.00 0.06 -1.01
CA PHE A 85 -2.09 1.12 -1.46
C PHE A 85 -2.34 2.39 -0.64
N ASP A 86 -1.28 2.95 -0.05
CA ASP A 86 -1.31 4.30 0.51
C ASP A 86 -1.31 5.34 -0.62
N ASP A 87 -1.99 6.46 -0.41
CA ASP A 87 -2.22 7.49 -1.42
C ASP A 87 -0.99 8.37 -1.67
N ASP A 88 -0.01 8.35 -0.76
CA ASP A 88 1.21 9.16 -0.78
C ASP A 88 2.50 8.39 -1.07
N ASP A 89 2.48 7.06 -1.06
CA ASP A 89 3.65 6.21 -1.33
C ASP A 89 3.82 5.88 -2.82
N TYR A 90 4.95 5.24 -3.16
CA TYR A 90 5.21 4.73 -4.51
C TYR A 90 5.18 3.19 -4.55
N TYR A 91 4.40 2.66 -5.48
CA TYR A 91 4.29 1.23 -5.80
C TYR A 91 4.75 1.01 -7.24
N ALA A 92 5.87 0.32 -7.42
CA ALA A 92 6.46 0.14 -8.74
C ALA A 92 5.66 -0.88 -9.59
N PRO A 93 5.87 -0.93 -10.92
CA PRO A 93 5.06 -1.75 -11.83
C PRO A 93 4.92 -3.24 -11.47
N TYR A 94 5.95 -3.84 -10.88
CA TYR A 94 5.96 -5.26 -10.51
C TYR A 94 5.55 -5.54 -9.05
N TYR A 95 5.04 -4.55 -8.32
CA TYR A 95 4.66 -4.72 -6.91
C TYR A 95 3.58 -5.79 -6.72
N LEU A 96 2.47 -5.70 -7.48
CA LEU A 96 1.40 -6.69 -7.39
C LEU A 96 1.84 -8.07 -7.92
N THR A 97 2.61 -8.11 -9.00
CA THR A 97 3.15 -9.36 -9.57
C THR A 97 3.97 -10.11 -8.53
N GLU A 98 4.93 -9.43 -7.90
CA GLU A 98 5.78 -10.01 -6.86
C GLU A 98 4.96 -10.53 -5.68
N ALA A 99 3.95 -9.79 -5.22
CA ALA A 99 3.10 -10.23 -4.13
C ALA A 99 2.27 -11.47 -4.50
N MET A 100 1.74 -11.51 -5.74
CA MET A 100 0.96 -12.64 -6.23
C MET A 100 1.81 -13.89 -6.43
N GLU A 101 3.06 -13.77 -6.86
CA GLU A 101 3.99 -14.90 -6.94
C GLU A 101 4.22 -15.58 -5.59
N VAL A 102 4.29 -14.82 -4.49
CA VAL A 102 4.43 -15.40 -3.15
C VAL A 102 3.21 -16.25 -2.79
N PHE A 103 1.99 -15.81 -3.15
CA PHE A 103 0.78 -16.62 -2.93
C PHE A 103 0.73 -17.89 -3.76
N VAL A 104 1.36 -17.90 -4.95
CA VAL A 104 1.46 -19.10 -5.79
C VAL A 104 2.50 -20.08 -5.26
N LYS A 105 3.65 -19.56 -4.83
CA LYS A 105 4.81 -20.36 -4.38
C LYS A 105 4.70 -20.85 -2.93
N THR A 106 3.77 -20.30 -2.14
CA THR A 106 3.66 -20.58 -0.71
C THR A 106 2.19 -20.71 -0.28
N ASP A 107 1.96 -21.21 0.92
CA ASP A 107 0.65 -21.27 1.54
C ASP A 107 0.27 -20.00 2.33
N ALA A 108 0.95 -18.87 2.05
CA ALA A 108 0.69 -17.61 2.74
C ALA A 108 -0.75 -17.12 2.57
N ASP A 109 -1.27 -16.46 3.60
CA ASP A 109 -2.58 -15.79 3.58
C ASP A 109 -2.45 -14.27 3.58
N ILE A 110 -1.34 -13.76 4.13
CA ILE A 110 -0.98 -12.34 4.18
C ILE A 110 0.45 -12.22 3.65
N VAL A 111 0.70 -11.30 2.74
CA VAL A 111 1.99 -11.03 2.11
C VAL A 111 2.33 -9.55 2.28
N GLY A 112 3.61 -9.25 2.43
CA GLY A 112 4.09 -7.87 2.44
C GLY A 112 5.60 -7.76 2.55
N LYS A 113 6.09 -6.62 3.01
CA LYS A 113 7.52 -6.30 3.09
C LYS A 113 7.94 -5.98 4.53
N ARG A 114 9.12 -6.44 4.92
CA ARG A 114 9.80 -6.06 6.18
C ARG A 114 10.91 -5.05 5.95
N THR A 115 11.61 -5.20 4.84
CA THR A 115 12.62 -4.25 4.37
C THR A 115 12.03 -3.45 3.22
N VAL A 116 12.12 -2.12 3.29
CA VAL A 116 11.57 -1.21 2.27
C VAL A 116 12.52 -0.07 2.02
N PHE A 117 12.42 0.50 0.81
CA PHE A 117 13.04 1.77 0.52
C PHE A 117 12.28 2.94 1.17
N VAL A 118 13.02 3.96 1.54
CA VAL A 118 12.50 5.26 1.99
C VAL A 118 13.13 6.31 1.08
N TYR A 119 12.34 7.21 0.54
CA TYR A 119 12.83 8.37 -0.20
C TYR A 119 12.48 9.66 0.52
N MET A 120 13.49 10.46 0.85
CA MET A 120 13.35 11.80 1.40
C MET A 120 13.34 12.79 0.22
N GLU A 121 12.19 13.39 -0.10
CA GLU A 121 12.10 14.32 -1.23
C GLU A 121 12.94 15.58 -0.98
N ASN A 122 12.85 16.17 0.21
CA ASN A 122 13.57 17.39 0.58
C ASN A 122 15.10 17.28 0.41
N THR A 123 15.68 16.12 0.74
CA THR A 123 17.13 15.90 0.66
C THR A 123 17.52 15.03 -0.53
N GLN A 124 16.56 14.62 -1.36
CA GLN A 124 16.73 13.71 -2.48
C GLN A 124 17.51 12.45 -2.09
N SER A 125 17.25 11.91 -0.90
CA SER A 125 18.02 10.82 -0.31
C SER A 125 17.23 9.51 -0.34
N LEU A 126 17.80 8.48 -0.97
CA LEU A 126 17.30 7.12 -0.95
C LEU A 126 17.94 6.35 0.21
N MET A 127 17.10 5.70 0.99
CA MET A 127 17.50 4.96 2.19
C MET A 127 16.80 3.61 2.24
N LEU A 128 17.30 2.73 3.10
CA LEU A 128 16.75 1.40 3.36
C LEU A 128 16.30 1.28 4.82
N ARG A 129 15.08 0.84 5.04
CA ARG A 129 14.55 0.58 6.38
C ARG A 129 14.32 -0.92 6.57
N ALA A 130 15.34 -1.61 7.07
CA ALA A 130 15.30 -3.06 7.30
C ALA A 130 14.74 -3.41 8.68
N LYS A 131 13.78 -4.35 8.73
CA LYS A 131 13.29 -4.97 9.97
C LYS A 131 13.06 -6.49 9.79
N PRO A 132 14.08 -7.26 9.41
CA PRO A 132 13.92 -8.66 9.00
C PRO A 132 13.31 -9.56 10.09
N HIS A 133 13.58 -9.26 11.36
CA HIS A 133 13.11 -10.05 12.51
C HIS A 133 11.72 -9.65 13.04
N MET A 134 11.07 -8.62 12.49
CA MET A 134 9.72 -8.25 12.91
C MET A 134 8.73 -9.31 12.44
N GLU A 135 7.84 -9.81 13.29
CA GLU A 135 6.87 -10.83 12.86
C GLU A 135 5.93 -10.31 11.74
N ASN A 136 5.44 -9.08 11.91
CA ASN A 136 4.52 -8.44 10.99
C ASN A 136 5.24 -7.88 9.76
N VAL A 137 4.46 -7.69 8.69
CA VAL A 137 4.87 -6.89 7.53
C VAL A 137 4.51 -5.43 7.78
N ARG A 138 5.01 -4.53 6.94
CA ARG A 138 4.65 -3.11 7.03
C ARG A 138 3.23 -2.91 6.55
N ASP A 139 2.46 -2.13 7.33
CA ASP A 139 1.03 -1.86 7.08
C ASP A 139 0.76 -1.30 5.67
N ALA A 140 1.66 -0.46 5.16
CA ALA A 140 1.60 0.09 3.79
C ALA A 140 1.75 -0.96 2.68
N THR A 141 2.28 -2.13 3.02
CA THR A 141 2.65 -3.18 2.04
C THR A 141 1.74 -4.40 2.11
N LEU A 142 0.59 -4.28 2.78
CA LEU A 142 -0.30 -5.40 3.02
C LEU A 142 -1.00 -5.85 1.72
N VAL A 143 -0.77 -7.10 1.37
CA VAL A 143 -1.56 -7.86 0.40
C VAL A 143 -2.10 -9.10 1.11
N PHE A 144 -3.38 -9.42 1.00
CA PHE A 144 -3.96 -10.53 1.77
C PHE A 144 -5.10 -11.21 1.03
N LYS A 145 -5.31 -12.49 1.35
CA LYS A 145 -6.50 -13.23 0.92
C LYS A 145 -7.71 -12.69 1.69
N LYS A 146 -8.80 -12.36 1.00
CA LYS A 146 -10.04 -11.80 1.55
C LYS A 146 -10.63 -12.65 2.68
N LYS A 147 -10.42 -13.98 2.64
CA LYS A 147 -10.76 -14.90 3.74
C LYS A 147 -10.13 -14.54 5.09
N ALA A 148 -8.90 -14.00 5.09
CA ALA A 148 -8.25 -13.56 6.32
C ALA A 148 -8.97 -12.38 6.95
N TRP A 149 -9.44 -11.45 6.12
CA TRP A 149 -10.27 -10.32 6.55
C TRP A 149 -11.67 -10.74 7.00
N GLN A 150 -12.28 -11.75 6.36
CA GLN A 150 -13.60 -12.26 6.78
C GLN A 150 -13.57 -12.82 8.21
N VAL A 151 -12.46 -13.46 8.60
CA VAL A 151 -12.25 -13.95 9.98
C VAL A 151 -11.77 -12.83 10.91
N VAL A 152 -10.97 -11.90 10.39
CA VAL A 152 -10.35 -10.80 11.15
C VAL A 152 -10.54 -9.49 10.39
N PRO A 153 -11.64 -8.75 10.59
CA PRO A 153 -11.79 -7.43 9.98
C PRO A 153 -10.85 -6.41 10.64
N PHE A 154 -10.58 -5.30 9.95
CA PHE A 154 -9.84 -4.18 10.52
C PHE A 154 -10.61 -3.59 11.70
N ARG A 155 -9.91 -3.15 12.75
CA ARG A 155 -10.56 -2.44 13.85
C ARG A 155 -10.92 -1.02 13.43
N HIS A 156 -11.99 -0.49 14.02
CA HIS A 156 -12.48 0.86 13.73
C HIS A 156 -11.59 1.88 14.45
N LEU A 157 -10.39 2.09 13.91
CA LEU A 157 -9.32 2.90 14.48
C LEU A 157 -8.54 3.59 13.36
N ASN A 158 -8.16 4.84 13.55
CA ASN A 158 -7.27 5.56 12.63
C ASN A 158 -5.81 5.08 12.71
N LYS A 159 -5.36 4.71 13.91
CA LYS A 159 -3.98 4.26 14.16
C LYS A 159 -3.96 2.80 14.60
N LYS A 160 -2.92 2.07 14.19
CA LYS A 160 -2.66 0.66 14.57
C LYS A 160 -3.76 -0.34 14.14
N SER A 161 -4.72 0.05 13.29
CA SER A 161 -5.77 -0.86 12.83
C SER A 161 -5.19 -2.06 12.07
N PHE A 162 -4.31 -1.79 11.11
CA PHE A 162 -3.60 -2.81 10.33
C PHE A 162 -2.68 -3.68 11.20
N TRP A 163 -1.90 -3.07 12.10
CA TRP A 163 -1.09 -3.82 13.07
C TRP A 163 -1.93 -4.78 13.93
N LYS A 164 -3.11 -4.35 14.40
CA LYS A 164 -4.03 -5.20 15.18
C LYS A 164 -4.64 -6.31 14.31
N PHE A 165 -4.95 -6.02 13.04
CA PHE A 165 -5.36 -7.03 12.06
C PHE A 165 -4.30 -8.13 11.93
N GLN A 166 -3.04 -7.75 11.66
CA GLN A 166 -1.93 -8.68 11.50
C GLN A 166 -1.73 -9.58 12.73
N ASN A 167 -1.73 -9.00 13.94
CA ASN A 167 -1.57 -9.77 15.17
C ASN A 167 -2.71 -10.76 15.42
N LYS A 168 -3.96 -10.33 15.19
CA LYS A 168 -5.12 -11.21 15.38
C LYS A 168 -5.17 -12.28 14.30
N ALA A 169 -4.77 -11.98 13.06
CA ALA A 169 -4.66 -12.95 11.98
C ALA A 169 -3.63 -14.03 12.32
N ARG A 170 -2.43 -13.65 12.80
CA ARG A 170 -1.41 -14.61 13.26
C ARG A 170 -1.93 -15.53 14.37
N LYS A 171 -2.61 -14.98 15.38
CA LYS A 171 -3.24 -15.75 16.46
C LYS A 171 -4.33 -16.71 15.98
N LYS A 172 -4.90 -16.46 14.80
CA LYS A 172 -5.89 -17.32 14.14
C LYS A 172 -5.26 -18.33 13.16
N GLY A 173 -3.93 -18.40 13.11
CA GLY A 173 -3.20 -19.37 12.29
C GLY A 173 -2.93 -18.93 10.85
N PHE A 174 -3.26 -17.69 10.47
CA PHE A 174 -2.97 -17.18 9.13
C PHE A 174 -1.47 -17.02 8.91
N LYS A 175 -0.99 -17.50 7.75
CA LYS A 175 0.42 -17.55 7.40
C LYS A 175 0.88 -16.27 6.70
N PHE A 176 2.12 -15.88 6.96
CA PHE A 176 2.71 -14.64 6.44
C PHE A 176 3.83 -14.95 5.44
N GLY A 177 3.73 -14.39 4.24
CA GLY A 177 4.78 -14.42 3.22
C GLY A 177 5.51 -13.07 3.14
N ILE A 178 6.80 -13.10 2.84
CA ILE A 178 7.65 -11.90 2.75
C ILE A 178 8.17 -11.78 1.32
N THR A 179 7.96 -10.62 0.70
CA THR A 179 8.52 -10.25 -0.61
C THR A 179 9.89 -9.59 -0.45
N SER A 180 10.58 -9.31 -1.57
CA SER A 180 11.86 -8.61 -1.55
C SER A 180 11.72 -7.15 -1.07
N ARG A 181 12.86 -6.47 -0.92
CA ARG A 181 12.89 -5.03 -0.60
C ARG A 181 12.40 -4.11 -1.73
N TYR A 182 12.28 -4.63 -2.95
CA TYR A 182 11.99 -3.86 -4.16
C TYR A 182 10.50 -3.56 -4.32
N ASN A 183 10.18 -2.78 -5.35
CA ASN A 183 8.85 -2.45 -5.84
C ASN A 183 7.96 -1.61 -4.91
N TYR A 184 8.45 -1.17 -3.76
CA TYR A 184 7.74 -0.23 -2.90
C TYR A 184 8.72 0.78 -2.29
N THR A 185 8.30 2.05 -2.21
CA THR A 185 9.06 3.11 -1.56
C THR A 185 8.14 3.96 -0.72
N TYR A 186 8.50 4.10 0.56
CA TYR A 186 7.85 5.04 1.46
C TYR A 186 8.37 6.45 1.17
N ILE A 187 7.47 7.37 0.82
CA ILE A 187 7.86 8.72 0.39
C ILE A 187 7.70 9.72 1.55
N ARG A 188 8.77 10.45 1.88
CA ARG A 188 8.76 11.55 2.85
C ARG A 188 8.93 12.89 2.13
N ARG A 189 7.81 13.59 1.90
CA ARG A 189 7.71 14.92 1.29
C ARG A 189 8.07 16.07 2.23
N SER A 190 7.46 16.18 3.42
CA SER A 190 7.82 17.14 4.47
C SER A 190 7.16 16.83 5.83
N PRO A 191 7.70 17.32 6.98
CA PRO A 191 7.24 16.96 8.33
C PRO A 191 5.73 17.11 8.57
N ASN A 192 5.09 18.08 7.89
CA ASN A 192 3.69 18.44 8.08
C ASN A 192 2.71 17.65 7.20
N GLU A 193 3.19 16.85 6.26
CA GLU A 193 2.35 16.09 5.31
C GLU A 193 2.35 14.59 5.58
N HIS A 194 2.95 14.15 6.69
CA HIS A 194 3.13 12.74 7.00
C HIS A 194 1.99 12.17 7.84
N THR A 195 1.45 11.04 7.39
CA THR A 195 0.58 10.18 8.22
C THR A 195 1.32 9.61 9.45
N PHE A 196 2.66 9.57 9.43
CA PHE A 196 3.52 9.08 10.50
C PHE A 196 4.32 10.22 11.17
N ASN A 197 3.82 10.72 12.30
CA ASN A 197 4.42 11.81 13.11
C ASN A 197 5.64 11.33 13.93
N ILE A 198 6.71 10.91 13.27
CA ILE A 198 8.04 10.79 13.87
C ILE A 198 8.89 11.87 13.21
N ASN A 199 9.61 12.66 14.03
CA ASN A 199 10.57 13.64 13.53
C ASN A 199 11.59 12.94 12.60
N ASP A 200 12.16 13.68 11.64
CA ASP A 200 13.03 13.06 10.65
C ASP A 200 14.26 12.41 11.31
N GLU A 201 14.87 13.04 12.33
CA GLU A 201 16.05 12.49 13.00
C GLU A 201 15.84 11.09 13.60
N ASP A 202 14.78 10.87 14.38
CA ASP A 202 14.48 9.58 14.99
C ASP A 202 13.97 8.54 13.98
N PHE A 203 13.43 9.01 12.85
CA PHE A 203 13.10 8.14 11.74
C PHE A 203 14.37 7.69 11.00
N LEU A 204 15.30 8.61 10.76
CA LEU A 204 16.56 8.39 10.06
C LEU A 204 17.48 7.43 10.82
N LYS A 205 17.51 7.47 12.16
CA LYS A 205 18.23 6.48 13.00
C LYS A 205 17.82 5.02 12.74
N LYS A 206 16.65 4.80 12.14
CA LYS A 206 16.10 3.46 11.83
C LYS A 206 16.35 3.05 10.37
N CYS A 207 17.09 3.86 9.61
CA CYS A 207 17.31 3.69 8.19
C CYS A 207 18.82 3.70 7.89
N THR A 208 19.22 2.94 6.87
CA THR A 208 20.56 2.98 6.29
C THR A 208 20.55 3.86 5.06
N PHE A 209 21.39 4.89 5.00
CA PHE A 209 21.55 5.69 3.79
C PHE A 209 22.09 4.83 2.64
N LEU A 210 21.52 4.96 1.44
CA LEU A 210 22.01 4.27 0.25
C LEU A 210 22.71 5.26 -0.69
N LYS A 211 22.00 6.30 -1.13
CA LYS A 211 22.55 7.31 -2.04
C LYS A 211 21.67 8.56 -2.15
N LYS A 212 22.25 9.63 -2.67
CA LYS A 212 21.51 10.80 -3.17
C LYS A 212 21.10 10.57 -4.62
N THR A 213 19.85 10.85 -4.96
CA THR A 213 19.31 10.70 -6.32
C THR A 213 18.00 11.46 -6.47
N GLN A 214 17.78 12.07 -7.63
CA GLN A 214 16.47 12.64 -8.01
C GLN A 214 15.54 11.57 -8.60
N ASP A 215 16.13 10.53 -9.16
CA ASP A 215 15.42 9.41 -9.76
C ASP A 215 15.61 8.19 -8.85
N TYR A 216 14.76 8.06 -7.83
CA TYR A 216 14.75 6.89 -6.97
C TYR A 216 14.02 5.72 -7.62
N LYS A 217 13.07 5.98 -8.54
CA LYS A 217 12.24 4.94 -9.16
C LYS A 217 13.08 3.91 -9.91
N LYS A 218 14.17 4.32 -10.59
CA LYS A 218 15.11 3.38 -11.23
C LYS A 218 15.88 2.46 -10.27
N HIS A 219 16.00 2.84 -9.00
CA HIS A 219 16.82 2.12 -8.02
C HIS A 219 16.03 1.16 -7.13
N VAL A 220 14.70 1.28 -7.15
CA VAL A 220 13.80 0.52 -6.27
C VAL A 220 12.98 -0.52 -7.04
N ARG A 221 13.02 -0.51 -8.38
CA ARG A 221 12.39 -1.50 -9.24
C ARG A 221 13.19 -2.79 -9.26
N ASN A 222 12.47 -3.92 -9.25
CA ASN A 222 13.00 -5.21 -9.65
C ASN A 222 12.19 -5.66 -10.86
N ASP A 223 12.63 -5.22 -12.04
CA ASP A 223 12.06 -5.66 -13.28
C ASP A 223 12.54 -7.12 -13.49
N PRO A 224 11.64 -8.10 -13.70
CA PRO A 224 12.08 -9.40 -14.17
C PRO A 224 12.87 -9.16 -15.46
N GLY A 225 14.04 -9.80 -15.57
CA GLY A 225 14.80 -9.79 -16.82
C GLY A 225 13.91 -10.27 -17.98
N PRO A 226 14.32 -10.03 -19.24
CA PRO A 226 13.55 -10.54 -20.38
C PRO A 226 13.23 -12.02 -20.14
N GLU A 227 11.94 -12.37 -20.17
CA GLU A 227 11.54 -13.77 -20.20
C GLU A 227 12.27 -14.38 -21.41
N GLU A 228 13.19 -15.31 -21.17
CA GLU A 228 13.69 -16.16 -22.24
C GLU A 228 12.46 -16.86 -22.83
N SER A 229 12.22 -16.58 -24.11
CA SER A 229 11.07 -17.05 -24.88
C SER A 229 11.29 -18.47 -25.37
#